data_AF-A0A7K3EQ99-F1
#
_entry.id   AF-A0A7K3EQ99-F1
#
_cell.length_a   1.000
_cell.length_b   1.000
_cell.length_c   1.000
_cell.angle_alpha   90.00
_cell.angle_beta   90.00
_cell.angle_gamma   90.00
#
_symmetry.space_group_name_H-M   'P 1'
#
loop_
_entity.id
_entity.type
_entity.pdbx_description
1 polymer ?
#
loop_
_entity_poly.entity_id
_entity_poly.type
_entity_poly.pdbx_seq_one_letter_code
_entity_poly.pdbx_strand_id
1 'polypeptide(L)'
;PAPARTPDTDETAPTTPVTPVPAPNALTDTMSDRARSLLVPVADPEARTPAPPPGVSPVLPGRPDADRPQVRAPGHVDIANGPPCPWCSTPNRPDRHYCARCAMPLEASGDQSDLRAPWWRRLFGGRRRETPWAGDRPRLRRVFDRIGTWITVVVVVTLAVLGFMYIPDGYQATRDHFAKRAPVSPDGIKASRSYAGHKPELVIDQLSNTWWGPGIDQSGKGEWIEVTFTEPTRLLDVIITPGVSTRAAKIKESALPHRVKATITMKDGSVKTRDLTLDQGAGGQRRPFRVGEVTKVRFTIESSHAASANKQVAIAEIEFFGPSSANRTS
;
A
#
# COMPACT_ATOMS: atom_id res chain seq x y z
N PRO A 1 57.92 -50.18 1.47
CA PRO A 1 58.62 -50.00 2.77
C PRO A 1 58.31 -48.62 3.36
N ALA A 2 58.18 -48.51 4.68
CA ALA A 2 58.04 -47.25 5.42
C ALA A 2 59.06 -47.23 6.58
N PRO A 3 59.50 -46.05 7.01
CA PRO A 3 59.02 -45.44 8.27
C PRO A 3 58.56 -43.96 8.04
N ALA A 4 57.67 -43.30 8.81
CA ALA A 4 57.65 -42.98 10.25
C ALA A 4 58.84 -42.09 10.71
N ARG A 5 58.69 -40.98 11.46
CA ARG A 5 57.55 -40.22 12.04
C ARG A 5 57.89 -38.71 11.93
N THR A 6 57.26 -37.67 12.51
CA THR A 6 56.36 -37.45 13.69
C THR A 6 55.47 -36.19 13.41
N PRO A 7 54.68 -35.59 14.34
CA PRO A 7 53.60 -34.64 13.99
C PRO A 7 53.92 -33.15 14.22
N ASP A 8 52.98 -32.25 13.85
CA ASP A 8 52.71 -31.03 14.62
C ASP A 8 51.24 -30.53 14.53
N THR A 9 50.81 -29.89 15.63
CA THR A 9 49.63 -29.05 15.97
C THR A 9 48.25 -29.10 15.24
N ASP A 10 47.18 -28.95 16.03
CA ASP A 10 45.77 -28.74 15.64
C ASP A 10 45.46 -27.43 14.88
N GLU A 11 44.52 -27.48 13.93
CA GLU A 11 43.55 -26.39 13.72
C GLU A 11 42.17 -26.93 13.26
N THR A 12 41.27 -27.19 14.21
CA THR A 12 39.89 -27.65 13.91
C THR A 12 38.95 -26.47 13.76
N ALA A 13 38.54 -26.16 12.52
CA ALA A 13 37.49 -25.18 12.25
C ALA A 13 36.10 -25.67 12.74
N PRO A 14 35.27 -24.81 13.36
CA PRO A 14 34.01 -25.23 13.97
C PRO A 14 32.88 -25.42 12.96
N THR A 15 32.58 -26.67 12.61
CA THR A 15 31.37 -27.02 11.85
C THR A 15 30.11 -26.81 12.70
N THR A 16 29.31 -25.79 12.38
CA THR A 16 28.00 -25.56 13.02
C THR A 16 27.01 -26.70 12.74
N PRO A 17 26.30 -27.23 13.76
CA PRO A 17 25.30 -28.27 13.55
C PRO A 17 24.04 -27.71 12.85
N VAL A 18 23.55 -28.42 11.83
CA VAL A 18 22.31 -28.06 11.13
C VAL A 18 21.08 -28.48 11.96
N THR A 19 20.25 -27.51 12.32
CA THR A 19 19.00 -27.75 13.05
C THR A 19 17.95 -28.41 12.13
N PRO A 20 17.30 -29.52 12.52
CA PRO A 20 16.24 -30.11 11.71
C PRO A 20 14.96 -29.26 11.72
N VAL A 21 14.36 -29.08 10.53
CA VAL A 21 13.06 -28.40 10.38
C VAL A 21 11.94 -29.35 10.85
N PRO A 22 11.01 -28.93 11.72
CA PRO A 22 9.93 -29.79 12.19
C PRO A 22 8.91 -30.09 11.09
N ALA A 23 8.50 -31.35 10.98
CA ALA A 23 7.42 -31.77 10.09
C ALA A 23 6.05 -31.24 10.58
N PRO A 24 5.10 -30.95 9.66
CA PRO A 24 3.86 -30.22 9.99
C PRO A 24 2.90 -30.93 10.96
N ASN A 25 3.10 -32.23 11.24
CA ASN A 25 2.19 -33.03 12.08
C ASN A 25 2.57 -33.05 13.58
N ALA A 26 3.70 -32.48 14.00
CA ALA A 26 4.15 -32.52 15.40
C ALA A 26 3.19 -31.85 16.40
N LEU A 27 2.32 -30.96 15.92
CA LEU A 27 1.31 -30.26 16.74
C LEU A 27 0.03 -31.10 16.99
N THR A 28 -0.21 -32.17 16.22
CA THR A 28 -1.39 -33.03 16.40
C THR A 28 -1.15 -34.18 17.38
N ASP A 29 0.06 -34.75 17.43
CA ASP A 29 0.42 -35.79 18.41
C ASP A 29 0.41 -35.20 19.83
N THR A 30 1.02 -34.03 20.02
CA THR A 30 1.09 -33.35 21.33
C THR A 30 -0.27 -32.94 21.90
N MET A 31 -1.30 -32.76 21.07
CA MET A 31 -2.70 -32.61 21.51
C MET A 31 -3.32 -33.96 21.90
N SER A 32 -3.05 -35.01 21.12
CA SER A 32 -3.62 -36.36 21.34
C SER A 32 -3.07 -37.01 22.60
N ASP A 33 -1.77 -36.91 22.87
CA ASP A 33 -1.16 -37.46 24.08
C ASP A 33 -1.52 -36.65 25.33
N ARG A 34 -1.72 -35.34 25.20
CA ARG A 34 -2.26 -34.51 26.30
C ARG A 34 -3.73 -34.82 26.60
N ALA A 35 -4.51 -35.27 25.61
CA ALA A 35 -5.86 -35.79 25.85
C ALA A 35 -5.82 -37.16 26.54
N ARG A 36 -4.90 -38.05 26.14
CA ARG A 36 -4.67 -39.35 26.80
C ARG A 36 -4.23 -39.19 28.25
N SER A 37 -3.35 -38.22 28.57
CA SER A 37 -2.88 -37.97 29.93
C SER A 37 -3.95 -37.45 30.91
N LEU A 38 -5.17 -37.14 30.42
CA LEU A 38 -6.31 -36.75 31.26
C LEU A 38 -7.27 -37.92 31.55
N LEU A 39 -7.04 -39.09 30.95
CA LEU A 39 -7.79 -40.31 31.25
C LEU A 39 -7.20 -40.99 32.48
N VAL A 40 -7.68 -40.62 33.66
CA VAL A 40 -7.41 -41.36 34.91
C VAL A 40 -7.99 -42.76 34.79
N PRO A 41 -7.19 -43.85 34.89
CA PRO A 41 -7.73 -45.20 34.93
C PRO A 41 -8.47 -45.40 36.24
N VAL A 42 -9.81 -45.49 36.17
CA VAL A 42 -10.60 -46.02 37.27
C VAL A 42 -10.37 -47.53 37.28
N ALA A 43 -9.82 -48.06 38.39
CA ALA A 43 -9.73 -49.50 38.57
C ALA A 43 -11.15 -50.09 38.68
N ASP A 44 -11.44 -51.13 37.90
CA ASP A 44 -12.71 -51.85 38.01
C ASP A 44 -12.86 -52.39 39.45
N PRO A 45 -14.05 -52.28 40.06
CA PRO A 45 -14.27 -52.70 41.44
C PRO A 45 -14.17 -54.23 41.53
N GLU A 46 -13.09 -54.69 42.15
CA GLU A 46 -12.77 -56.11 42.30
C GLU A 46 -13.95 -56.90 42.90
N ALA A 47 -14.33 -57.98 42.20
CA ALA A 47 -15.58 -58.68 42.41
C ALA A 47 -15.60 -59.42 43.76
N ARG A 48 -16.13 -58.74 44.79
CA ARG A 48 -16.22 -59.29 46.16
C ARG A 48 -17.07 -60.56 46.17
N THR A 49 -16.45 -61.69 46.50
CA THR A 49 -17.14 -62.93 46.83
C THR A 49 -18.21 -62.67 47.90
N PRO A 50 -19.47 -63.09 47.71
CA PRO A 50 -20.52 -62.84 48.68
C PRO A 50 -20.21 -63.49 50.03
N ALA A 51 -20.17 -62.68 51.09
CA ALA A 51 -20.15 -63.19 52.46
C ALA A 51 -21.52 -63.83 52.80
N PRO A 52 -21.56 -64.89 53.62
CA PRO A 52 -22.82 -65.51 54.03
C PRO A 52 -23.68 -64.52 54.83
N PRO A 53 -25.02 -64.56 54.71
CA PRO A 53 -25.90 -63.59 55.35
C PRO A 53 -25.85 -63.74 56.89
N PRO A 54 -25.62 -62.65 57.64
CA PRO A 54 -25.71 -62.68 59.11
C PRO A 54 -27.17 -62.89 59.55
N GLY A 55 -27.35 -63.58 60.67
CA GLY A 55 -28.67 -63.95 61.19
C GLY A 55 -29.54 -62.74 61.56
N VAL A 56 -30.87 -62.90 61.42
CA VAL A 56 -31.85 -61.84 61.66
C VAL A 56 -32.01 -61.58 63.16
N SER A 57 -31.44 -60.47 63.64
CA SER A 57 -31.69 -59.94 64.99
C SER A 57 -33.00 -59.12 65.02
N PRO A 58 -33.80 -59.18 66.11
CA PRO A 58 -34.99 -58.34 66.25
C PRO A 58 -34.65 -56.84 66.24
N VAL A 59 -35.26 -56.10 65.32
CA VAL A 59 -35.15 -54.64 65.23
C VAL A 59 -36.28 -54.01 66.06
N LEU A 60 -35.98 -52.97 66.84
CA LEU A 60 -37.04 -52.21 67.53
C LEU A 60 -38.02 -51.60 66.52
N PRO A 61 -39.31 -51.40 66.90
CA PRO A 61 -40.25 -50.67 66.07
C PRO A 61 -39.67 -49.32 65.65
N GLY A 62 -39.75 -49.02 64.35
CA GLY A 62 -39.20 -47.79 63.80
C GLY A 62 -39.80 -46.56 64.48
N ARG A 63 -38.93 -45.59 64.80
CA ARG A 63 -39.36 -44.25 65.22
C ARG A 63 -40.27 -43.70 64.12
N PRO A 64 -41.48 -43.18 64.42
CA PRO A 64 -42.36 -42.65 63.38
C PRO A 64 -41.64 -41.54 62.62
N ASP A 65 -41.69 -41.60 61.28
CA ASP A 65 -41.15 -40.57 60.42
C ASP A 65 -41.77 -39.21 60.75
N ALA A 66 -40.95 -38.17 60.74
CA ALA A 66 -41.44 -36.81 60.92
C ALA A 66 -42.38 -36.45 59.75
N ASP A 67 -43.61 -36.05 60.09
CA ASP A 67 -44.68 -35.87 59.11
C ASP A 67 -44.25 -34.89 58.01
N ARG A 68 -44.48 -35.26 56.74
CA ARG A 68 -43.86 -34.55 55.60
C ARG A 68 -44.39 -33.12 55.58
N PRO A 69 -43.53 -32.08 55.63
CA PRO A 69 -43.97 -30.70 55.73
C PRO A 69 -44.87 -30.35 54.56
N GLN A 70 -46.15 -30.11 54.85
CA GLN A 70 -47.13 -29.80 53.82
C GLN A 70 -46.81 -28.44 53.22
N VAL A 71 -46.50 -28.43 51.92
CA VAL A 71 -46.32 -27.21 51.14
C VAL A 71 -47.65 -26.48 51.13
N ARG A 72 -47.75 -25.36 51.86
CA ARG A 72 -48.84 -24.41 51.66
C ARG A 72 -48.84 -24.02 50.18
N ALA A 73 -49.92 -24.35 49.47
CA ALA A 73 -50.19 -23.70 48.19
C ALA A 73 -50.15 -22.18 48.43
N PRO A 74 -49.46 -21.40 47.57
CA PRO A 74 -49.49 -19.94 47.70
C PRO A 74 -50.94 -19.49 47.63
N GLY A 75 -51.38 -18.74 48.64
CA GLY A 75 -52.76 -18.24 48.71
C GLY A 75 -53.11 -17.45 47.45
N HIS A 76 -54.40 -17.43 47.08
CA HIS A 76 -54.87 -16.77 45.87
C HIS A 76 -54.53 -15.27 45.88
N VAL A 77 -53.38 -14.93 45.29
CA VAL A 77 -52.92 -13.56 45.13
C VAL A 77 -53.74 -12.92 44.04
N ASP A 78 -54.42 -11.83 44.37
CA ASP A 78 -55.16 -11.06 43.40
C ASP A 78 -54.22 -10.52 42.30
N ILE A 79 -54.52 -10.92 41.07
CA ILE A 79 -53.76 -10.61 39.84
C ILE A 79 -54.53 -9.62 38.94
N ALA A 80 -55.74 -9.19 39.33
CA ALA A 80 -56.79 -8.74 38.40
C ALA A 80 -56.51 -7.43 37.63
N ASN A 81 -55.46 -6.67 37.97
CA ASN A 81 -55.28 -5.28 37.53
C ASN A 81 -53.90 -4.96 36.91
N GLY A 82 -53.18 -5.94 36.34
CA GLY A 82 -51.94 -5.69 35.62
C GLY A 82 -51.90 -6.35 34.23
N PRO A 83 -51.10 -5.81 33.29
CA PRO A 83 -51.11 -6.25 31.90
C PRO A 83 -50.62 -7.71 31.76
N PRO A 84 -51.18 -8.48 30.80
CA PRO A 84 -50.69 -9.82 30.50
C PRO A 84 -49.28 -9.75 29.90
N CYS A 85 -48.44 -10.73 30.23
CA CYS A 85 -47.09 -10.81 29.69
C CYS A 85 -47.11 -10.93 28.14
N PRO A 86 -46.45 -10.03 27.38
CA PRO A 86 -46.53 -10.04 25.91
C PRO A 86 -45.88 -11.27 25.24
N TRP A 87 -45.22 -12.16 26.01
CA TRP A 87 -44.58 -13.38 25.53
C TRP A 87 -45.37 -14.67 25.80
N CYS A 88 -46.24 -14.68 26.81
CA CYS A 88 -46.94 -15.91 27.25
C CYS A 88 -48.36 -15.68 27.78
N SER A 89 -48.90 -14.48 27.53
CA SER A 89 -50.24 -13.99 27.90
C SER A 89 -50.65 -14.17 29.37
N THR A 90 -49.71 -14.48 30.25
CA THR A 90 -49.98 -14.74 31.67
C THR A 90 -50.24 -13.42 32.38
N PRO A 91 -51.38 -13.23 33.07
CA PRO A 91 -51.64 -12.06 33.90
C PRO A 91 -50.55 -11.90 34.96
N ASN A 92 -50.09 -10.67 35.15
CA ASN A 92 -49.15 -10.32 36.19
C ASN A 92 -49.66 -9.08 36.93
N ARG A 93 -49.30 -8.93 38.19
CA ARG A 93 -49.60 -7.71 38.94
C ARG A 93 -48.78 -6.53 38.38
N PRO A 94 -49.30 -5.28 38.45
CA PRO A 94 -48.62 -4.12 37.88
C PRO A 94 -47.32 -3.72 38.61
N ASP A 95 -47.08 -4.25 39.82
CA ASP A 95 -45.85 -4.08 40.61
C ASP A 95 -44.72 -5.04 40.20
N ARG A 96 -44.87 -5.81 39.10
CA ARG A 96 -43.84 -6.73 38.60
C ARG A 96 -43.16 -6.22 37.33
N HIS A 97 -41.84 -6.11 37.38
CA HIS A 97 -41.00 -5.91 36.19
C HIS A 97 -40.75 -7.20 35.38
N TYR A 98 -40.96 -8.39 35.97
CA TYR A 98 -40.74 -9.70 35.34
C TYR A 98 -41.91 -10.66 35.51
N CYS A 99 -42.21 -11.43 34.45
CA CYS A 99 -43.33 -12.37 34.40
C CYS A 99 -43.14 -13.56 35.34
N ALA A 100 -44.12 -13.79 36.21
CA ALA A 100 -44.12 -14.89 37.19
C ALA A 100 -44.06 -16.31 36.58
N ARG A 101 -44.37 -16.48 35.28
CA ARG A 101 -44.37 -17.79 34.60
C ARG A 101 -43.15 -18.05 33.72
N CYS A 102 -42.71 -17.07 32.94
CA CYS A 102 -41.61 -17.25 31.97
C CYS A 102 -40.37 -16.39 32.25
N ALA A 103 -40.35 -15.62 33.35
CA ALA A 103 -39.30 -14.68 33.75
C ALA A 103 -38.95 -13.57 32.73
N MET A 104 -39.63 -13.48 31.58
CA MET A 104 -39.45 -12.39 30.63
C MET A 104 -39.86 -11.04 31.24
N PRO A 105 -39.16 -9.94 30.92
CA PRO A 105 -39.54 -8.62 31.41
C PRO A 105 -40.93 -8.23 30.87
N LEU A 106 -41.74 -7.64 31.75
CA LEU A 106 -43.10 -7.18 31.46
C LEU A 106 -43.08 -5.79 30.83
N GLU A 107 -42.20 -4.93 31.34
CA GLU A 107 -41.65 -3.82 30.58
C GLU A 107 -40.75 -4.36 29.48
N ALA A 108 -41.30 -4.54 28.28
CA ALA A 108 -40.47 -4.50 27.09
C ALA A 108 -39.73 -3.15 27.10
N SER A 109 -38.40 -3.14 26.94
CA SER A 109 -37.58 -1.92 26.83
C SER A 109 -37.77 -1.24 25.46
N GLY A 110 -39.03 -1.04 25.08
CA GLY A 110 -39.53 -0.77 23.73
C GLY A 110 -39.68 0.71 23.37
N ASP A 111 -39.56 1.63 24.33
CA ASP A 111 -39.65 3.08 24.07
C ASP A 111 -38.33 3.67 23.53
N GLN A 112 -37.57 2.85 22.77
CA GLN A 112 -36.27 3.22 22.22
C GLN A 112 -35.93 2.55 20.88
N SER A 113 -36.69 1.54 20.42
CA SER A 113 -36.38 0.80 19.19
C SER A 113 -36.46 1.67 17.92
N ASP A 114 -37.53 2.48 17.79
CA ASP A 114 -37.98 2.98 16.49
C ASP A 114 -37.58 4.42 16.13
N LEU A 115 -36.88 5.12 17.03
CA LEU A 115 -36.13 6.32 16.64
C LEU A 115 -34.99 5.91 15.70
N ARG A 116 -35.27 5.97 14.38
CA ARG A 116 -34.35 5.73 13.27
C ARG A 116 -33.02 6.43 13.49
N ALA A 117 -32.04 5.70 14.03
CA ALA A 117 -30.73 6.26 14.35
C ALA A 117 -30.11 7.01 13.13
N PRO A 118 -29.50 8.19 13.32
CA PRO A 118 -28.84 8.92 12.24
C PRO A 118 -27.84 8.04 11.49
N TRP A 119 -27.68 8.25 10.18
CA TRP A 119 -26.87 7.38 9.32
C TRP A 119 -25.43 7.19 9.84
N TRP A 120 -24.81 8.24 10.39
CA TRP A 120 -23.48 8.16 11.02
C TRP A 120 -23.47 7.24 12.26
N ARG A 121 -24.54 7.22 13.08
CA ARG A 121 -24.70 6.25 14.17
C ARG A 121 -25.02 4.83 13.68
N ARG A 122 -25.35 4.62 12.40
CA ARG A 122 -25.47 3.27 11.80
C ARG A 122 -24.14 2.74 11.28
N LEU A 123 -23.24 3.63 10.82
CA LEU A 123 -21.87 3.25 10.42
C LEU A 123 -20.93 3.11 11.62
N PHE A 124 -20.97 4.06 12.56
CA PHE A 124 -19.99 4.16 13.66
C PHE A 124 -20.55 3.78 15.03
N GLY A 125 -21.87 3.70 15.19
CA GLY A 125 -22.49 3.21 16.41
C GLY A 125 -22.46 1.68 16.44
N GLY A 126 -21.78 1.12 17.45
CA GLY A 126 -21.81 -0.33 17.69
C GLY A 126 -23.25 -0.83 17.80
N ARG A 127 -23.56 -1.93 17.09
CA ARG A 127 -24.90 -2.53 17.04
C ARG A 127 -25.49 -2.67 18.45
N ARG A 128 -26.80 -2.39 18.55
CA ARG A 128 -27.53 -2.31 19.83
C ARG A 128 -27.28 -3.57 20.66
N ARG A 129 -26.93 -3.38 21.94
CA ARG A 129 -26.79 -4.49 22.88
C ARG A 129 -28.19 -5.01 23.22
N GLU A 130 -28.65 -5.99 22.46
CA GLU A 130 -29.56 -7.00 22.99
C GLU A 130 -28.92 -7.57 24.27
N THR A 131 -29.69 -7.62 25.35
CA THR A 131 -29.25 -8.19 26.63
C THR A 131 -28.99 -9.69 26.44
N PRO A 132 -27.76 -10.19 26.64
CA PRO A 132 -27.45 -11.60 26.40
C PRO A 132 -28.32 -12.52 27.25
N TRP A 133 -28.82 -13.59 26.64
CA TRP A 133 -29.59 -14.61 27.35
C TRP A 133 -28.69 -15.43 28.30
N ALA A 134 -29.28 -15.99 29.35
CA ALA A 134 -28.60 -16.76 30.40
C ALA A 134 -28.05 -18.10 29.86
N GLY A 135 -26.88 -18.04 29.22
CA GLY A 135 -26.24 -19.16 28.52
C GLY A 135 -25.68 -18.79 27.14
N ASP A 136 -25.99 -17.60 26.61
CA ASP A 136 -25.47 -17.13 25.32
C ASP A 136 -23.97 -16.80 25.41
N ARG A 137 -23.16 -17.55 24.67
CA ARG A 137 -21.70 -17.49 24.76
C ARG A 137 -21.17 -16.30 23.92
N PRO A 138 -20.29 -15.43 24.45
CA PRO A 138 -19.81 -14.27 23.71
C PRO A 138 -19.05 -14.70 22.45
N ARG A 139 -19.69 -14.49 21.29
CA ARG A 139 -19.20 -14.95 19.99
C ARG A 139 -17.83 -14.34 19.67
N LEU A 140 -16.79 -15.18 19.62
CA LEU A 140 -15.39 -14.77 19.53
C LEU A 140 -15.07 -13.87 18.31
N ARG A 141 -15.91 -13.94 17.25
CA ARG A 141 -15.90 -13.02 16.10
C ARG A 141 -15.73 -11.55 16.50
N ARG A 142 -16.33 -11.08 17.60
CA ARG A 142 -16.25 -9.67 18.05
C ARG A 142 -14.82 -9.14 18.20
N VAL A 143 -13.84 -9.99 18.51
CA VAL A 143 -12.42 -9.59 18.60
C VAL A 143 -11.84 -9.39 17.19
N PHE A 144 -12.08 -10.33 16.28
CA PHE A 144 -11.66 -10.26 14.88
C PHE A 144 -12.37 -9.15 14.11
N ASP A 145 -13.67 -8.92 14.34
CA ASP A 145 -14.44 -7.82 13.76
C ASP A 145 -13.81 -6.46 14.15
N ARG A 146 -13.36 -6.32 15.41
CA ARG A 146 -12.66 -5.12 15.91
C ARG A 146 -11.27 -4.98 15.29
N ILE A 147 -10.48 -6.05 15.22
CA ILE A 147 -9.15 -6.02 14.57
C ILE A 147 -9.29 -5.65 13.09
N GLY A 148 -10.23 -6.28 12.37
CA GLY A 148 -10.55 -5.96 10.98
C GLY A 148 -10.97 -4.50 10.78
N THR A 149 -11.82 -3.97 11.66
CA THR A 149 -12.21 -2.54 11.63
C THR A 149 -10.99 -1.62 11.79
N TRP A 150 -10.07 -1.93 12.70
CA TRP A 150 -8.84 -1.12 12.88
C TRP A 150 -7.88 -1.26 11.70
N ILE A 151 -7.75 -2.45 11.09
CA ILE A 151 -7.01 -2.64 9.85
C ILE A 151 -7.63 -1.81 8.72
N THR A 152 -8.95 -1.83 8.55
CA THR A 152 -9.64 -1.00 7.54
C THR A 152 -9.40 0.49 7.77
N VAL A 153 -9.45 0.97 9.02
CA VAL A 153 -9.15 2.37 9.36
C VAL A 153 -7.70 2.71 9.02
N VAL A 154 -6.73 1.86 9.38
CA VAL A 154 -5.32 2.07 9.02
C VAL A 154 -5.13 2.13 7.50
N VAL A 155 -5.69 1.18 6.75
CA VAL A 155 -5.62 1.16 5.28
C VAL A 155 -6.24 2.41 4.66
N VAL A 156 -7.43 2.83 5.12
CA VAL A 156 -8.11 4.05 4.62
C VAL A 156 -7.31 5.31 4.95
N VAL A 157 -6.75 5.42 6.16
CA VAL A 157 -5.90 6.56 6.55
C VAL A 157 -4.59 6.58 5.74
N THR A 158 -3.93 5.42 5.56
CA THR A 158 -2.74 5.31 4.71
C THR A 158 -3.05 5.71 3.26
N LEU A 159 -4.15 5.23 2.68
CA LEU A 159 -4.57 5.62 1.33
C LEU A 159 -4.93 7.11 1.24
N ALA A 160 -5.54 7.70 2.27
CA ALA A 160 -5.83 9.13 2.32
C ALA A 160 -4.56 9.99 2.41
N VAL A 161 -3.57 9.59 3.20
CA VAL A 161 -2.26 10.26 3.32
C VAL A 161 -1.46 10.13 2.02
N LEU A 162 -1.38 8.92 1.45
CA LEU A 162 -0.74 8.69 0.14
C LEU A 162 -1.44 9.49 -0.96
N GLY A 163 -2.78 9.52 -0.96
CA GLY A 163 -3.56 10.36 -1.87
C GLY A 163 -3.21 11.84 -1.73
N PHE A 164 -3.27 12.39 -0.52
CA PHE A 164 -2.93 13.79 -0.25
C PHE A 164 -1.51 14.16 -0.70
N MET A 165 -0.52 13.29 -0.49
CA MET A 165 0.86 13.54 -0.89
C MET A 165 1.12 13.39 -2.40
N TYR A 166 0.53 12.38 -3.06
CA TYR A 166 0.89 12.03 -4.44
C TYR A 166 -0.12 12.49 -5.52
N ILE A 167 -1.35 12.85 -5.17
CA ILE A 167 -2.33 13.39 -6.14
C ILE A 167 -1.84 14.67 -6.83
N PRO A 168 -1.19 15.66 -6.18
CA PRO A 168 -0.75 16.88 -6.86
C PRO A 168 0.23 16.61 -8.02
N ASP A 169 1.28 15.83 -7.75
CA ASP A 169 2.28 15.47 -8.78
C ASP A 169 1.69 14.50 -9.81
N GLY A 170 0.89 13.52 -9.39
CA GLY A 170 0.22 12.58 -10.30
C GLY A 170 -0.75 13.27 -11.27
N TYR A 171 -1.49 14.29 -10.79
CA TYR A 171 -2.38 15.10 -11.61
C TYR A 171 -1.59 15.91 -12.65
N GLN A 172 -0.51 16.59 -12.25
CA GLN A 172 0.32 17.35 -13.18
C GLN A 172 1.04 16.44 -14.19
N ALA A 173 1.56 15.29 -13.77
CA ALA A 173 2.16 14.31 -14.67
C ALA A 173 1.16 13.76 -15.70
N THR A 174 -0.09 13.53 -15.28
CA THR A 174 -1.19 13.13 -16.18
C THR A 174 -1.55 14.26 -17.15
N ARG A 175 -1.65 15.51 -16.68
CA ARG A 175 -1.89 16.70 -17.51
C ARG A 175 -0.78 16.88 -18.55
N ASP A 176 0.49 16.77 -18.16
CA ASP A 176 1.66 16.91 -19.04
C ASP A 176 1.87 15.70 -19.98
N HIS A 177 1.22 14.57 -19.69
CA HIS A 177 1.06 13.47 -20.63
C HIS A 177 0.07 13.84 -21.75
N PHE A 178 -1.15 14.25 -21.39
CA PHE A 178 -2.26 14.47 -22.35
C PHE A 178 -2.37 15.88 -22.94
N ALA A 179 -1.61 16.87 -22.46
CA ALA A 179 -1.64 18.23 -22.99
C ALA A 179 -1.30 18.27 -24.49
N LYS A 180 -2.04 19.10 -25.27
CA LYS A 180 -1.63 19.43 -26.63
C LYS A 180 -0.32 20.23 -26.58
N ARG A 181 0.65 19.83 -27.42
CA ARG A 181 1.96 20.51 -27.52
C ARG A 181 1.82 21.77 -28.37
N ALA A 182 2.52 22.83 -27.98
CA ALA A 182 2.77 24.02 -28.79
C ALA A 182 4.27 24.37 -28.75
N PRO A 183 4.88 24.88 -29.84
CA PRO A 183 6.26 25.36 -29.82
C PRO A 183 6.45 26.49 -28.79
N VAL A 184 7.66 26.60 -28.25
CA VAL A 184 8.07 27.68 -27.35
C VAL A 184 9.46 28.17 -27.76
N SER A 185 9.59 29.47 -27.99
CA SER A 185 10.89 30.11 -28.24
C SER A 185 11.57 30.47 -26.90
N PRO A 186 12.88 30.25 -26.74
CA PRO A 186 13.64 30.83 -25.64
C PRO A 186 13.96 32.31 -25.88
N ASP A 187 14.07 33.08 -24.81
CA ASP A 187 14.38 34.52 -24.83
C ASP A 187 15.87 34.82 -25.10
N GLY A 188 16.75 33.87 -24.81
CA GLY A 188 18.19 34.05 -24.94
C GLY A 188 18.93 32.73 -25.12
N ILE A 189 20.08 32.80 -25.77
CA ILE A 189 20.92 31.63 -26.08
C ILE A 189 22.40 32.01 -26.10
N LYS A 190 23.26 31.05 -25.78
CA LYS A 190 24.73 31.17 -25.84
C LYS A 190 25.36 29.77 -25.84
N ALA A 191 26.63 29.65 -26.19
CA ALA A 191 27.36 28.39 -26.16
C ALA A 191 28.74 28.54 -25.48
N SER A 192 29.39 27.40 -25.20
CA SER A 192 30.80 27.34 -24.81
C SER A 192 31.72 27.94 -25.86
N ARG A 193 31.42 27.66 -27.13
CA ARG A 193 32.18 28.05 -28.32
C ARG A 193 31.26 28.22 -29.52
N SER A 194 31.80 28.73 -30.63
CA SER A 194 31.13 28.74 -31.93
C SER A 194 32.17 28.63 -33.03
N TYR A 195 31.88 27.85 -34.07
CA TYR A 195 32.62 27.85 -35.31
C TYR A 195 32.31 29.13 -36.11
N ALA A 196 33.22 29.58 -36.97
CA ALA A 196 33.07 30.84 -37.70
C ALA A 196 31.84 30.78 -38.63
N GLY A 197 30.91 31.72 -38.47
CA GLY A 197 29.60 31.71 -39.17
C GLY A 197 28.53 30.82 -38.55
N HIS A 198 28.88 29.93 -37.62
CA HIS A 198 28.02 28.89 -37.05
C HIS A 198 27.77 29.11 -35.56
N LYS A 199 27.07 30.22 -35.28
CA LYS A 199 26.76 30.73 -33.94
C LYS A 199 25.57 30.01 -33.28
N PRO A 200 25.42 30.05 -31.95
CA PRO A 200 24.33 29.35 -31.23
C PRO A 200 22.92 29.76 -31.64
N GLU A 201 22.69 31.01 -32.08
CA GLU A 201 21.35 31.49 -32.44
C GLU A 201 20.74 30.69 -33.61
N LEU A 202 21.58 30.05 -34.42
CA LEU A 202 21.16 29.23 -35.56
C LEU A 202 20.40 27.95 -35.15
N VAL A 203 20.42 27.51 -33.89
CA VAL A 203 19.61 26.33 -33.49
C VAL A 203 18.16 26.69 -33.14
N ILE A 204 17.78 27.96 -33.21
CA ILE A 204 16.42 28.46 -32.93
C ILE A 204 15.88 29.38 -34.03
N ASP A 205 16.54 29.45 -35.19
CA ASP A 205 16.17 30.32 -36.32
C ASP A 205 15.07 29.73 -37.24
N GLN A 206 14.63 28.50 -36.97
CA GLN A 206 13.63 27.72 -37.72
C GLN A 206 14.07 27.32 -39.14
N LEU A 207 15.39 27.32 -39.43
CA LEU A 207 15.95 26.96 -40.74
C LEU A 207 16.64 25.60 -40.73
N SER A 208 16.01 24.63 -41.41
CA SER A 208 16.48 23.24 -41.53
C SER A 208 17.84 22.99 -42.24
N ASN A 209 18.66 24.02 -42.43
CA ASN A 209 19.96 24.00 -43.13
C ASN A 209 20.98 25.04 -42.61
N THR A 210 20.68 25.77 -41.54
CA THR A 210 21.68 26.42 -40.70
C THR A 210 22.09 25.45 -39.58
N TRP A 211 23.15 25.76 -38.82
CA TRP A 211 23.59 24.93 -37.69
C TRP A 211 24.60 25.65 -36.80
N TRP A 212 24.59 25.31 -35.51
CA TRP A 212 25.68 25.59 -34.58
C TRP A 212 26.65 24.41 -34.49
N GLY A 213 27.93 24.71 -34.34
CA GLY A 213 28.96 23.76 -33.92
C GLY A 213 30.05 24.48 -33.11
N PRO A 214 30.78 23.78 -32.21
CA PRO A 214 31.74 24.42 -31.31
C PRO A 214 33.09 24.77 -31.98
N GLY A 215 33.30 24.42 -33.25
CA GLY A 215 34.59 24.63 -33.93
C GLY A 215 35.71 23.79 -33.33
N ILE A 216 35.40 22.54 -32.95
CA ILE A 216 36.35 21.51 -32.53
C ILE A 216 35.99 20.22 -33.26
N ASP A 217 36.97 19.59 -33.90
CA ASP A 217 36.84 18.26 -34.51
C ASP A 217 36.61 17.15 -33.48
N GLN A 218 36.54 15.90 -33.94
CA GLN A 218 36.16 14.72 -33.16
C GLN A 218 34.70 14.83 -32.68
N SER A 219 34.44 14.66 -31.38
CA SER A 219 33.09 14.48 -30.84
C SER A 219 32.47 15.74 -30.26
N GLY A 220 33.24 16.82 -30.06
CA GLY A 220 32.80 18.00 -29.30
C GLY A 220 32.44 17.71 -27.84
N LYS A 221 32.94 16.62 -27.24
CA LYS A 221 32.62 16.24 -25.86
C LYS A 221 33.00 17.34 -24.86
N GLY A 222 32.04 17.75 -24.03
CA GLY A 222 32.16 18.82 -23.04
C GLY A 222 31.65 20.17 -23.52
N GLU A 223 31.53 20.36 -24.84
CA GLU A 223 30.95 21.57 -25.43
C GLU A 223 29.44 21.62 -25.19
N TRP A 224 28.89 22.82 -25.08
CA TRP A 224 27.51 23.02 -24.65
C TRP A 224 26.85 24.24 -25.26
N ILE A 225 25.52 24.20 -25.34
CA ILE A 225 24.63 25.30 -25.70
C ILE A 225 23.60 25.49 -24.58
N GLU A 226 23.37 26.73 -24.14
CA GLU A 226 22.48 27.09 -23.03
C GLU A 226 21.42 28.08 -23.51
N VAL A 227 20.16 27.69 -23.38
CA VAL A 227 18.99 28.56 -23.55
C VAL A 227 18.49 29.09 -22.21
N THR A 228 17.88 30.27 -22.24
CA THR A 228 17.23 30.90 -21.09
C THR A 228 15.80 31.32 -21.44
N PHE A 229 14.91 31.22 -20.45
CA PHE A 229 13.53 31.68 -20.51
C PHE A 229 13.34 32.77 -19.46
N THR A 230 12.92 33.96 -19.87
CA THR A 230 12.68 35.12 -19.00
C THR A 230 11.45 34.86 -18.12
N GLU A 231 10.38 34.36 -18.74
CA GLU A 231 9.21 33.84 -18.04
C GLU A 231 9.40 32.34 -17.72
N PRO A 232 9.21 31.90 -16.47
CA PRO A 232 9.32 30.50 -16.09
C PRO A 232 8.40 29.58 -16.91
N THR A 233 9.02 28.75 -17.75
CA THR A 233 8.35 28.08 -18.88
C THR A 233 8.25 26.58 -18.64
N ARG A 234 7.04 25.99 -18.77
CA ARG A 234 6.84 24.54 -18.64
C ARG A 234 7.15 23.82 -19.95
N LEU A 235 8.03 22.82 -19.91
CA LEU A 235 8.45 22.04 -21.07
C LEU A 235 7.95 20.59 -20.99
N LEU A 236 7.47 20.06 -22.11
CA LEU A 236 6.89 18.73 -22.25
C LEU A 236 7.77 17.80 -23.09
N ASP A 237 8.30 18.33 -24.19
CA ASP A 237 9.09 17.60 -25.18
C ASP A 237 10.12 18.56 -25.79
N VAL A 238 11.24 18.02 -26.25
CA VAL A 238 12.26 18.72 -27.05
C VAL A 238 12.44 17.97 -28.35
N ILE A 239 12.74 18.66 -29.44
CA ILE A 239 13.19 18.06 -30.70
C ILE A 239 14.59 18.59 -30.97
N ILE A 240 15.54 17.71 -31.26
CA ILE A 240 16.89 18.09 -31.66
C ILE A 240 17.11 17.56 -33.07
N THR A 241 17.48 18.44 -34.01
CA THR A 241 17.90 18.07 -35.36
C THR A 241 19.43 17.96 -35.38
N PRO A 242 20.02 16.75 -35.34
CA PRO A 242 21.46 16.58 -35.33
C PRO A 242 22.06 16.83 -36.73
N GLY A 243 23.30 17.31 -36.75
CA GLY A 243 24.07 17.55 -37.98
C GLY A 243 23.83 18.93 -38.59
N VAL A 244 24.10 19.06 -39.89
CA VAL A 244 24.05 20.35 -40.62
C VAL A 244 22.72 20.64 -41.33
N SER A 245 21.80 19.67 -41.37
CA SER A 245 20.49 19.81 -42.01
C SER A 245 19.59 18.60 -41.71
N THR A 246 18.27 18.77 -41.82
CA THR A 246 17.27 17.68 -41.78
C THR A 246 17.40 16.68 -42.94
N ARG A 247 18.13 17.01 -44.02
CA ARG A 247 18.19 16.19 -45.25
C ARG A 247 19.07 14.95 -45.09
N ALA A 248 18.55 13.76 -45.43
CA ALA A 248 19.29 12.49 -45.33
C ALA A 248 20.65 12.46 -46.06
N ALA A 249 20.77 13.14 -47.20
CA ALA A 249 22.04 13.27 -47.93
C ALA A 249 23.13 14.04 -47.14
N LYS A 250 22.74 14.88 -46.18
CA LYS A 250 23.62 15.75 -45.38
C LYS A 250 24.13 15.12 -44.08
N ILE A 251 23.59 13.98 -43.65
CA ILE A 251 23.98 13.24 -42.43
C ILE A 251 25.51 13.09 -42.27
N LYS A 252 26.23 12.89 -43.39
CA LYS A 252 27.65 12.53 -43.38
C LYS A 252 28.61 13.74 -43.35
N GLU A 253 28.12 14.97 -43.43
CA GLU A 253 28.98 16.17 -43.53
C GLU A 253 29.56 16.62 -42.18
N SER A 254 28.95 16.23 -41.06
CA SER A 254 29.46 16.45 -39.70
C SER A 254 29.60 15.14 -38.93
N ALA A 255 30.04 15.23 -37.67
CA ALA A 255 29.63 14.30 -36.64
C ALA A 255 28.21 14.66 -36.15
N LEU A 256 27.48 13.69 -35.60
CA LEU A 256 26.14 13.92 -35.01
C LEU A 256 26.21 13.74 -33.49
N PRO A 257 25.60 14.61 -32.67
CA PRO A 257 25.52 14.35 -31.23
C PRO A 257 24.80 13.02 -30.97
N HIS A 258 25.29 12.23 -30.02
CA HIS A 258 24.71 10.95 -29.62
C HIS A 258 24.22 10.97 -28.17
N ARG A 259 25.08 11.30 -27.20
CA ARG A 259 24.67 11.52 -25.81
C ARG A 259 24.75 13.00 -25.50
N VAL A 260 23.64 13.56 -25.02
CA VAL A 260 23.53 14.98 -24.67
C VAL A 260 22.91 15.07 -23.28
N LYS A 261 23.66 15.63 -22.33
CA LYS A 261 23.20 15.89 -20.96
C LYS A 261 22.53 17.25 -20.90
N ALA A 262 21.23 17.27 -20.66
CA ALA A 262 20.48 18.48 -20.38
C ALA A 262 20.52 18.78 -18.88
N THR A 263 21.20 19.86 -18.50
CA THR A 263 21.18 20.43 -17.14
C THR A 263 20.12 21.54 -17.11
N ILE A 264 19.10 21.35 -16.29
CA ILE A 264 17.88 22.17 -16.24
C ILE A 264 17.87 22.96 -14.93
N THR A 265 17.71 24.28 -15.00
CA THR A 265 17.40 25.11 -13.81
C THR A 265 15.90 25.38 -13.77
N MET A 266 15.28 24.93 -12.70
CA MET A 266 13.87 25.12 -12.38
C MET A 266 13.60 26.55 -11.86
N LYS A 267 12.34 26.99 -11.84
CA LYS A 267 11.95 28.31 -11.32
C LYS A 267 12.29 28.57 -9.85
N ASP A 268 12.45 27.51 -9.07
CA ASP A 268 12.82 27.53 -7.65
C ASP A 268 14.35 27.53 -7.43
N GLY A 269 15.13 27.63 -8.51
CA GLY A 269 16.60 27.53 -8.49
C GLY A 269 17.14 26.11 -8.39
N SER A 270 16.29 25.09 -8.19
CA SER A 270 16.74 23.69 -8.15
C SER A 270 17.27 23.24 -9.53
N VAL A 271 18.30 22.40 -9.51
CA VAL A 271 18.94 21.88 -10.71
C VAL A 271 18.58 20.40 -10.89
N LYS A 272 18.16 20.03 -12.09
CA LYS A 272 17.82 18.65 -12.47
C LYS A 272 18.57 18.29 -13.75
N THR A 273 18.91 17.02 -13.93
CA THR A 273 19.59 16.51 -15.13
C THR A 273 18.70 15.54 -15.90
N ARG A 274 18.84 15.51 -17.23
CA ARG A 274 18.25 14.51 -18.12
C ARG A 274 19.26 14.12 -19.18
N ASP A 275 19.50 12.82 -19.32
CA ASP A 275 20.33 12.29 -20.40
C ASP A 275 19.47 12.04 -21.63
N LEU A 276 19.79 12.70 -22.74
CA LEU A 276 19.17 12.50 -24.04
C LEU A 276 20.08 11.63 -24.90
N THR A 277 19.50 10.63 -25.57
CA THR A 277 20.20 9.75 -26.51
C THR A 277 19.63 9.95 -27.90
N LEU A 278 20.47 10.31 -28.86
CA LEU A 278 20.13 10.62 -30.24
C LEU A 278 20.69 9.54 -31.19
N ASP A 279 19.94 9.29 -32.24
CA ASP A 279 20.17 8.23 -33.22
C ASP A 279 20.97 8.75 -34.42
N GLN A 280 21.59 7.88 -35.21
CA GLN A 280 22.34 8.27 -36.42
C GLN A 280 21.42 8.56 -37.63
N GLY A 281 20.29 9.23 -37.39
CA GLY A 281 19.23 9.50 -38.37
C GLY A 281 19.08 10.99 -38.72
N ALA A 282 18.48 11.25 -39.87
CA ALA A 282 18.13 12.60 -40.34
C ALA A 282 16.85 13.14 -39.71
N GLY A 283 16.70 14.47 -39.74
CA GLY A 283 15.51 15.17 -39.27
C GLY A 283 15.47 15.37 -37.75
N GLY A 284 14.45 16.10 -37.30
CA GLY A 284 14.24 16.41 -35.89
C GLY A 284 13.87 15.18 -35.07
N GLN A 285 14.70 14.85 -34.08
CA GLN A 285 14.49 13.71 -33.19
C GLN A 285 13.80 14.17 -31.89
N ARG A 286 12.50 13.88 -31.77
CA ARG A 286 11.74 14.20 -30.55
C ARG A 286 12.20 13.33 -29.38
N ARG A 287 12.33 13.95 -28.21
CA ARG A 287 12.62 13.30 -26.93
C ARG A 287 11.69 13.84 -25.82
N PRO A 288 11.10 12.96 -24.99
CA PRO A 288 10.32 13.36 -23.82
C PRO A 288 11.14 14.27 -22.90
N PHE A 289 10.63 15.48 -22.64
CA PHE A 289 11.32 16.51 -21.87
C PHE A 289 10.40 17.09 -20.79
N ARG A 290 9.52 16.26 -20.22
CA ARG A 290 8.53 16.65 -19.20
C ARG A 290 9.25 17.10 -17.92
N VAL A 291 9.35 18.42 -17.78
CA VAL A 291 9.86 19.15 -16.62
C VAL A 291 8.87 20.27 -16.29
N GLY A 292 8.84 20.72 -15.04
CA GLY A 292 7.98 21.85 -14.63
C GLY A 292 8.45 23.18 -15.23
N GLU A 293 8.07 24.30 -14.60
CA GLU A 293 8.56 25.61 -15.05
C GLU A 293 10.10 25.75 -14.87
N VAL A 294 10.80 25.97 -15.98
CA VAL A 294 12.25 26.19 -16.07
C VAL A 294 12.57 27.63 -16.45
N THR A 295 13.76 28.10 -16.08
CA THR A 295 14.33 29.39 -16.50
C THR A 295 15.57 29.22 -17.38
N LYS A 296 16.14 28.01 -17.45
CA LYS A 296 17.37 27.72 -18.18
C LYS A 296 17.51 26.23 -18.49
N VAL A 297 18.01 25.90 -19.68
CA VAL A 297 18.41 24.55 -20.06
C VAL A 297 19.75 24.60 -20.79
N ARG A 298 20.75 23.90 -20.27
CA ARG A 298 22.06 23.70 -20.92
C ARG A 298 22.17 22.28 -21.46
N PHE A 299 22.37 22.14 -22.75
CA PHE A 299 22.66 20.87 -23.42
C PHE A 299 24.18 20.73 -23.59
N THR A 300 24.79 19.80 -22.87
CA THR A 300 26.22 19.46 -22.97
C THR A 300 26.39 18.17 -23.76
N ILE A 301 27.26 18.17 -24.76
CA ILE A 301 27.57 16.99 -25.59
C ILE A 301 28.50 16.05 -24.81
N GLU A 302 28.13 14.78 -24.68
CA GLU A 302 28.92 13.75 -23.98
C GLU A 302 29.59 12.77 -24.93
N SER A 303 28.95 12.48 -26.06
CA SER A 303 29.49 11.67 -27.17
C SER A 303 28.75 11.96 -28.48
N SER A 304 29.37 11.60 -29.60
CA SER A 304 28.87 11.88 -30.95
C SER A 304 29.12 10.70 -31.91
N HIS A 305 28.15 10.38 -32.77
CA HIS A 305 28.28 9.43 -33.87
C HIS A 305 29.17 10.00 -34.98
N ALA A 306 29.91 9.12 -35.66
CA ALA A 306 30.77 9.46 -36.80
C ALA A 306 31.80 10.60 -36.53
N ALA A 307 32.20 10.76 -35.27
CA ALA A 307 33.31 11.63 -34.85
C ALA A 307 34.63 11.20 -35.49
N SER A 308 35.40 12.15 -36.02
CA SER A 308 36.71 11.91 -36.62
C SER A 308 37.59 13.17 -36.57
N ALA A 309 38.89 13.02 -36.84
CA ALA A 309 39.88 14.10 -36.80
C ALA A 309 39.71 15.21 -37.86
N ASN A 310 38.66 15.13 -38.67
CA ASN A 310 38.34 16.04 -39.77
C ASN A 310 36.83 16.40 -39.81
N LYS A 311 36.14 16.25 -38.67
CA LYS A 311 34.72 16.55 -38.52
C LYS A 311 34.45 17.11 -37.13
N GLN A 312 33.84 18.29 -37.07
CA GLN A 312 33.17 18.75 -35.86
C GLN A 312 31.76 18.16 -35.73
N VAL A 313 31.23 18.19 -34.50
CA VAL A 313 29.80 17.95 -34.23
C VAL A 313 28.98 19.19 -34.61
N ALA A 314 27.78 18.97 -35.16
CA ALA A 314 26.84 20.03 -35.51
C ALA A 314 25.43 19.72 -34.96
N ILE A 315 24.68 20.79 -34.66
CA ILE A 315 23.25 20.76 -34.35
C ILE A 315 22.58 21.79 -35.25
N ALA A 316 21.61 21.37 -36.06
CA ALA A 316 20.86 22.27 -36.93
C ALA A 316 19.80 23.04 -36.13
N GLU A 317 19.08 22.36 -35.23
CA GLU A 317 17.91 22.92 -34.56
C GLU A 317 17.65 22.28 -33.19
N ILE A 318 17.12 23.06 -32.25
CA ILE A 318 16.60 22.63 -30.94
C ILE A 318 15.24 23.31 -30.71
N GLU A 319 14.15 22.59 -31.02
CA GLU A 319 12.78 23.05 -30.79
C GLU A 319 12.30 22.65 -29.38
N PHE A 320 11.65 23.57 -28.67
CA PHE A 320 11.04 23.30 -27.36
C PHE A 320 9.51 23.28 -27.46
N PHE A 321 8.85 22.40 -26.71
CA PHE A 321 7.39 22.29 -26.70
C PHE A 321 6.82 22.38 -25.29
N GLY A 322 5.86 23.28 -25.09
CA GLY A 322 5.09 23.46 -23.86
C GLY A 322 3.61 23.05 -24.01
N PRO A 323 2.82 23.14 -22.93
CA PRO A 323 1.38 22.93 -22.99
C PRO A 323 0.69 24.10 -23.72
N SER A 324 -0.12 23.81 -24.74
CA SER A 324 -0.79 24.84 -25.53
C SER A 324 -1.77 25.66 -24.70
N SER A 325 -1.80 26.98 -24.91
CA SER A 325 -2.70 27.94 -24.25
C SER A 325 -4.19 27.60 -24.38
N ALA A 326 -4.60 26.87 -25.42
CA ALA A 326 -5.97 26.36 -25.58
C ALA A 326 -6.44 25.45 -24.44
N ASN A 327 -5.52 24.83 -23.69
CA ASN A 327 -5.81 24.01 -22.50
C ASN A 327 -5.74 24.84 -21.19
N ARG A 328 -5.91 26.17 -21.27
CA ARG A 328 -5.90 27.12 -20.13
C ARG A 328 -7.26 27.79 -19.89
N THR A 329 -8.27 27.47 -20.69
CA THR A 329 -9.63 28.03 -20.66
C THR A 329 -10.68 26.94 -20.39
N SER A 330 -10.40 26.07 -19.42
CA SER A 330 -11.26 24.96 -18.96
C SER A 330 -10.89 24.58 -17.52
#